data_AF-A0A7T7CBQ6-F1
#
_entry.id   AF-A0A7T7CBQ6-F1
#
_cell.length_a   1.000
_cell.length_b   1.000
_cell.length_c   1.000
_cell.angle_alpha   90.00
_cell.angle_beta   90.00
_cell.angle_gamma   90.00
#
_symmetry.space_group_name_H-M   'P 1'
#
loop_
_entity.id
_entity.type
_entity.pdbx_description
1 polymer ?
#
loop_
_entity_poly.entity_id
_entity_poly.type
_entity_poly.pdbx_seq_one_letter_code
_entity_poly.pdbx_strand_id
1 'polypeptide(L)'
;MKNFTVAGKAESPFLSWLTEGMINEFEAAGYRYHNEPVDAINLVFNLIDPESPRHYRRNSQSTFVVSIVENDEEPENVFKAAYPYLVRSLANHLIFISHHAEDTTLYFLTPEQGFYSKSYNRGEDTGLFFQHIFERLEPLASSQLVIDNDFYEDLFDGLAEGNEVTEKMALGGKKLDDMNLLPAPFPIEDYLSSRDLRHLKKLYGIGGLSYGNLSSRETNDHFWMSASGIDKSNMKTVGRDMLYITGYDSEKNAMKISIPPKTTPKRASVDAIEHWMIYKEHPDVGAIVHIHAWMNGVEPTPVNYPCGTIQLAETVAELVRESTEPSRAVIGLKNHGLTITGTDLDDIFHRIEGRIIPQVPMS
;
A
#
# COMPACT_ATOMS: atom_id res chain seq x y z
N MET A 1 -22.13 0.82 9.41
CA MET A 1 -21.43 1.31 10.62
C MET A 1 -20.13 0.51 10.72
N LYS A 2 -18.98 1.19 10.84
CA LYS A 2 -17.66 0.55 10.84
C LYS A 2 -17.34 0.05 12.25
N ASN A 3 -16.94 -1.21 12.37
CA ASN A 3 -16.69 -1.86 13.66
C ASN A 3 -15.19 -1.93 13.95
N PHE A 4 -14.80 -1.70 15.20
CA PHE A 4 -13.42 -1.86 15.64
C PHE A 4 -13.32 -2.50 17.02
N THR A 5 -12.13 -3.03 17.34
CA THR A 5 -11.83 -3.70 18.61
C THR A 5 -10.37 -3.49 18.99
N VAL A 6 -10.05 -3.76 20.25
CA VAL A 6 -8.68 -3.79 20.76
C VAL A 6 -8.35 -5.23 21.12
N ALA A 7 -7.23 -5.73 20.59
CA ALA A 7 -6.69 -7.04 20.90
C ALA A 7 -5.37 -6.90 21.67
N GLY A 8 -5.09 -7.85 22.57
CA GLY A 8 -3.91 -7.81 23.44
C GLY A 8 -4.21 -7.19 24.80
N LYS A 9 -3.16 -6.89 25.56
CA LYS A 9 -3.28 -6.29 26.91
C LYS A 9 -2.47 -5.01 26.96
N ALA A 10 -3.05 -3.97 27.56
CA ALA A 10 -2.31 -2.78 27.93
C ALA A 10 -1.53 -3.08 29.22
N GLU A 11 -0.20 -3.17 29.11
CA GLU A 11 0.66 -3.54 30.24
C GLU A 11 1.17 -2.32 31.02
N SER A 12 1.02 -1.11 30.47
CA SER A 12 1.40 0.15 31.11
C SER A 12 0.22 1.12 31.31
N PRO A 13 0.35 2.09 32.24
CA PRO A 13 -0.61 3.18 32.38
C PRO A 13 -0.75 4.05 31.14
N PHE A 14 0.35 4.29 30.41
CA PHE A 14 0.31 5.11 29.19
C PHE A 14 -0.43 4.40 28.07
N LEU A 15 -0.17 3.11 27.86
CA LEU A 15 -0.84 2.33 26.83
C LEU A 15 -2.35 2.18 27.12
N SER A 16 -2.73 2.07 28.40
CA SER A 16 -4.14 2.07 28.83
C SER A 16 -4.81 3.39 28.48
N TRP A 17 -4.19 4.52 28.86
CA TRP A 17 -4.68 5.87 28.55
C TRP A 17 -4.80 6.13 27.05
N LEU A 18 -3.78 5.74 26.28
CA LEU A 18 -3.75 5.90 24.82
C LEU A 18 -4.90 5.11 24.18
N THR A 19 -5.07 3.85 24.59
CA THR A 19 -6.11 2.97 24.06
C THR A 19 -7.51 3.52 24.36
N GLU A 20 -7.76 3.97 25.59
CA GLU A 20 -9.06 4.56 25.97
C GLU A 20 -9.35 5.83 25.16
N GLY A 21 -8.38 6.72 25.00
CA GLY A 21 -8.57 7.94 24.21
C GLY A 21 -8.80 7.65 22.72
N MET A 22 -8.10 6.66 22.15
CA MET A 22 -8.35 6.21 20.77
C MET A 22 -9.76 5.61 20.62
N ILE A 23 -10.22 4.79 21.57
CA ILE A 23 -11.59 4.25 21.55
C ILE A 23 -12.60 5.40 21.54
N ASN A 24 -12.47 6.35 22.48
CA ASN A 24 -13.41 7.47 22.62
C ASN A 24 -13.48 8.33 21.35
N GLU A 25 -12.32 8.63 20.74
CA GLU A 25 -12.27 9.44 19.53
C GLU A 25 -12.93 8.73 18.33
N PHE A 26 -12.65 7.43 18.15
CA PHE A 26 -13.27 6.63 17.09
C PHE A 26 -14.79 6.48 17.30
N GLU A 27 -15.25 6.28 18.54
CA GLU A 27 -16.69 6.24 18.85
C GLU A 27 -17.38 7.58 18.60
N ALA A 28 -16.73 8.70 18.96
CA ALA A 28 -17.22 10.05 18.67
C ALA A 28 -17.35 10.31 17.16
N ALA A 29 -16.47 9.72 16.35
CA ALA A 29 -16.53 9.75 14.88
C ALA A 29 -17.55 8.76 14.27
N GLY A 30 -18.30 8.01 15.08
CA GLY A 30 -19.37 7.11 14.63
C GLY A 30 -18.92 5.68 14.31
N TYR A 31 -17.70 5.30 14.68
CA TYR A 31 -17.28 3.90 14.69
C TYR A 31 -17.88 3.18 15.91
N ARG A 32 -18.06 1.86 15.81
CA ARG A 32 -18.61 1.04 16.90
C ARG A 32 -17.52 0.17 17.51
N TYR A 33 -17.23 0.40 18.78
CA TYR A 33 -16.30 -0.43 19.54
C TYR A 33 -16.97 -1.73 19.99
N HIS A 34 -16.22 -2.84 19.97
CA HIS A 34 -16.61 -4.12 20.52
C HIS A 34 -15.49 -4.67 21.41
N ASN A 35 -15.84 -5.07 22.63
CA ASN A 35 -14.89 -5.67 23.58
C ASN A 35 -14.33 -7.02 23.11
N GLU A 36 -15.06 -7.72 22.26
CA GLU A 36 -14.63 -8.95 21.62
C GLU A 36 -14.74 -8.81 20.10
N PRO A 37 -13.85 -9.47 19.33
CA PRO A 37 -13.96 -9.45 17.87
C PRO A 37 -15.30 -9.99 17.37
N VAL A 38 -15.95 -9.22 16.50
CA VAL A 38 -17.13 -9.64 15.73
C VAL A 38 -16.73 -10.06 14.32
N ASP A 39 -17.57 -10.83 13.62
CA ASP A 39 -17.24 -11.34 12.28
C ASP A 39 -16.95 -10.22 11.27
N ALA A 40 -17.70 -9.12 11.32
CA ALA A 40 -17.56 -7.98 10.42
C ALA A 40 -16.71 -6.85 11.05
N ILE A 41 -15.47 -7.15 11.43
CA ILE A 41 -14.52 -6.19 12.02
C ILE A 41 -13.72 -5.47 10.93
N ASN A 42 -13.72 -4.14 10.95
CA ASN A 42 -12.99 -3.31 9.98
C ASN A 42 -11.58 -2.98 10.45
N LEU A 43 -11.43 -2.66 11.73
CA LEU A 43 -10.18 -2.21 12.32
C LEU A 43 -9.88 -2.94 13.63
N VAL A 44 -8.63 -3.33 13.82
CA VAL A 44 -8.14 -3.91 15.07
C VAL A 44 -6.91 -3.13 15.54
N PHE A 45 -6.99 -2.58 16.75
CA PHE A 45 -5.80 -2.11 17.46
C PHE A 45 -5.18 -3.29 18.21
N ASN A 46 -4.05 -3.79 17.72
CA ASN A 46 -3.38 -4.98 18.25
C ASN A 46 -2.20 -4.56 19.13
N LEU A 47 -2.40 -4.56 20.45
CA LEU A 47 -1.36 -4.31 21.44
C LEU A 47 -0.40 -5.50 21.47
N ILE A 48 0.88 -5.25 21.18
CA ILE A 48 1.89 -6.30 21.08
C ILE A 48 2.98 -6.14 22.15
N ASP A 49 3.41 -7.28 22.68
CA ASP A 49 4.57 -7.40 23.57
C ASP A 49 5.85 -7.30 22.71
N PRO A 50 6.80 -6.40 23.04
CA PRO A 50 8.09 -6.29 22.36
C PRO A 50 8.88 -7.60 22.30
N GLU A 51 8.82 -8.43 23.34
CA GLU A 51 9.52 -9.71 23.43
C GLU A 51 8.80 -10.82 22.66
N SER A 52 7.48 -10.67 22.48
CA SER A 52 6.63 -11.63 21.76
C SER A 52 5.61 -10.91 20.85
N PRO A 53 6.04 -10.32 19.73
CA PRO A 53 5.17 -9.48 18.88
C PRO A 53 4.19 -10.34 18.07
N ARG A 54 3.10 -10.75 18.72
CA ARG A 54 2.10 -11.65 18.15
C ARG A 54 1.19 -10.91 17.18
N HIS A 55 1.01 -11.50 16.01
CA HIS A 55 0.04 -11.01 15.03
C HIS A 55 -1.39 -11.27 15.49
N TYR A 56 -2.30 -10.40 15.06
CA TYR A 56 -3.73 -10.67 15.14
C TYR A 56 -4.15 -11.58 13.99
N ARG A 57 -4.84 -12.69 14.28
CA ARG A 57 -5.36 -13.60 13.26
C ARG A 57 -6.64 -13.04 12.65
N ARG A 58 -6.54 -12.56 11.42
CA ARG A 58 -7.67 -12.00 10.67
C ARG A 58 -8.61 -13.10 10.18
N ASN A 59 -9.91 -12.86 10.28
CA ASN A 59 -10.95 -13.71 9.67
C ASN A 59 -11.38 -13.21 8.28
N SER A 60 -11.03 -11.96 7.93
CA SER A 60 -11.27 -11.35 6.63
C SER A 60 -10.03 -10.59 6.17
N GLN A 61 -9.79 -10.55 4.86
CA GLN A 61 -8.74 -9.72 4.28
C GLN A 61 -9.08 -8.22 4.33
N SER A 62 -10.37 -7.88 4.48
CA SER A 62 -10.84 -6.49 4.67
C SER A 62 -10.61 -5.93 6.08
N THR A 63 -10.12 -6.76 7.02
CA THR A 63 -9.75 -6.29 8.35
C THR A 63 -8.37 -5.66 8.33
N PHE A 64 -8.32 -4.38 8.64
CA PHE A 64 -7.08 -3.65 8.88
C PHE A 64 -6.60 -3.84 10.31
N VAL A 65 -5.29 -4.00 10.47
CA VAL A 65 -4.63 -4.17 11.78
C VAL A 65 -3.63 -3.06 11.98
N VAL A 66 -3.78 -2.32 13.08
CA VAL A 66 -2.81 -1.35 13.59
C VAL A 66 -2.15 -1.98 14.80
N SER A 67 -0.89 -2.37 14.70
CA SER A 67 -0.15 -2.85 15.86
C SER A 67 0.39 -1.70 16.68
N ILE A 68 0.35 -1.83 18.00
CA ILE A 68 0.84 -0.81 18.93
C ILE A 68 1.87 -1.48 19.83
N VAL A 69 3.08 -0.94 19.84
CA VAL A 69 4.19 -1.42 20.67
C VAL A 69 4.75 -0.25 21.47
N GLU A 70 4.93 -0.47 22.76
CA GLU A 70 5.55 0.47 23.67
C GLU A 70 6.99 0.05 23.92
N ASN A 71 7.91 0.99 23.75
CA ASN A 71 9.34 0.76 23.92
C ASN A 71 9.88 1.72 24.98
N ASP A 72 10.55 1.14 25.98
CA ASP A 72 11.11 1.89 27.11
C ASP A 72 12.45 2.57 26.78
N GLU A 73 13.08 2.21 25.66
CA GLU A 73 14.35 2.76 25.22
C GLU A 73 14.17 3.76 24.05
N GLU A 74 15.08 4.72 23.95
CA GLU A 74 15.19 5.60 22.78
C GLU A 74 16.18 4.98 21.78
N PRO A 75 15.71 4.44 20.65
CA PRO A 75 16.61 3.84 19.66
C PRO A 75 17.34 4.92 18.85
N GLU A 76 18.63 4.71 18.58
CA GLU A 76 19.42 5.60 17.70
C GLU A 76 18.78 5.76 16.31
N ASN A 77 18.13 4.70 15.81
CA ASN A 77 17.36 4.74 14.57
C ASN A 77 16.00 4.08 14.81
N VAL A 78 14.98 4.92 14.98
CA VAL A 78 13.61 4.50 15.28
C VAL A 78 13.03 3.60 14.20
N PHE A 79 13.20 3.94 12.93
CA PHE A 79 12.69 3.11 11.83
C PHE A 79 13.29 1.70 11.87
N LYS A 80 14.61 1.61 12.14
CA LYS A 80 15.33 0.33 12.28
C LYS A 80 14.90 -0.49 13.47
N ALA A 81 14.58 0.14 14.59
CA ALA A 81 14.02 -0.54 15.75
C ALA A 81 12.56 -0.98 15.50
N ALA A 82 11.75 -0.13 14.87
CA ALA A 82 10.31 -0.30 14.75
C ALA A 82 9.89 -1.25 13.62
N TYR A 83 10.54 -1.18 12.44
CA TYR A 83 10.12 -1.93 11.25
C TYR A 83 10.01 -3.46 11.45
N PRO A 84 10.89 -4.13 12.21
CA PRO A 84 10.73 -5.55 12.54
C PRO A 84 9.40 -5.89 13.22
N TYR A 85 8.87 -5.01 14.09
CA TYR A 85 7.59 -5.23 14.77
C TYR A 85 6.42 -5.20 13.79
N LEU A 86 6.44 -4.29 12.83
CA LEU A 86 5.44 -4.22 11.76
C LEU A 86 5.38 -5.55 10.97
N VAL A 87 6.54 -6.08 10.59
CA VAL A 87 6.65 -7.34 9.84
C VAL A 87 6.22 -8.54 10.67
N ARG A 88 6.66 -8.63 11.93
CA ARG A 88 6.35 -9.79 12.80
C ARG A 88 4.87 -9.84 13.21
N SER A 89 4.27 -8.68 13.44
CA SER A 89 2.85 -8.54 13.80
C SER A 89 1.91 -8.63 12.61
N LEU A 90 2.42 -8.66 11.37
CA LEU A 90 1.63 -8.69 10.14
C LEU A 90 0.63 -7.53 10.09
N ALA A 91 0.99 -6.36 10.61
CA ALA A 91 0.09 -5.22 10.68
C ALA A 91 0.13 -4.39 9.39
N ASN A 92 -0.98 -3.71 9.08
CA ASN A 92 -1.03 -2.71 8.01
C ASN A 92 -0.40 -1.38 8.45
N HIS A 93 -0.37 -1.15 9.75
CA HIS A 93 0.19 0.03 10.36
C HIS A 93 0.83 -0.34 11.69
N LEU A 94 1.90 0.33 12.07
CA LEU A 94 2.51 0.20 13.39
C LEU A 94 2.56 1.57 14.05
N ILE A 95 2.12 1.63 15.31
CA ILE A 95 2.38 2.74 16.23
C ILE A 95 3.48 2.26 17.16
N PHE A 96 4.68 2.81 17.01
CA PHE A 96 5.82 2.58 17.88
C PHE A 96 5.92 3.75 18.85
N ILE A 97 5.73 3.49 20.14
CA ILE A 97 5.76 4.49 21.20
C ILE A 97 7.16 4.49 21.81
N SER A 98 7.81 5.65 21.85
CA SER A 98 9.09 5.85 22.52
C SER A 98 8.95 6.93 23.58
N HIS A 99 9.37 6.60 24.80
CA HIS A 99 9.37 7.52 25.92
C HIS A 99 10.70 8.26 26.03
N HIS A 100 10.64 9.58 26.12
CA HIS A 100 11.77 10.44 26.39
C HIS A 100 11.60 11.09 27.78
N ALA A 101 12.64 11.79 28.25
CA ALA A 101 12.64 12.38 29.59
C ALA A 101 11.50 13.40 29.81
N GLU A 102 11.11 14.14 28.76
CA GLU A 102 10.14 15.23 28.85
C GLU A 102 8.85 14.98 28.04
N ASP A 103 8.90 14.09 27.04
CA ASP A 103 7.79 13.82 26.13
C ASP A 103 7.68 12.32 25.76
N THR A 104 6.58 11.97 25.11
CA THR A 104 6.39 10.66 24.48
C THR A 104 6.17 10.87 22.99
N THR A 105 6.92 10.17 22.14
CA THR A 105 6.75 10.25 20.69
C THR A 105 6.13 8.97 20.14
N LEU A 106 5.03 9.14 19.39
CA LEU A 106 4.40 8.08 18.61
C LEU A 106 4.92 8.13 17.19
N TYR A 107 5.51 7.04 16.73
CA TYR A 107 5.97 6.85 15.36
C TYR A 107 5.02 5.93 14.61
N PHE A 108 4.60 6.35 13.44
CA PHE A 108 3.66 5.66 12.57
C PHE A 108 4.42 5.07 11.40
N LEU A 109 4.32 3.75 11.21
CA LEU A 109 4.99 3.03 10.13
C LEU A 109 3.99 2.24 9.28
N THR A 110 4.20 2.25 7.96
CA THR A 110 3.49 1.38 7.00
C THR A 110 4.46 0.45 6.27
N PRO A 111 4.00 -0.68 5.71
CA PRO A 111 4.86 -1.60 4.95
C PRO A 111 5.56 -0.94 3.75
N GLU A 112 4.93 0.09 3.19
CA GLU A 112 5.36 0.87 2.03
C GLU A 112 6.30 2.03 2.40
N GLN A 113 6.72 2.13 3.67
CA GLN A 113 7.67 3.11 4.24
C GLN A 113 7.12 4.49 4.60
N GLY A 114 5.80 4.68 4.60
CA GLY A 114 5.24 5.83 5.29
C GLY A 114 5.77 5.85 6.73
N PHE A 115 6.52 6.89 7.08
CA PHE A 115 7.16 7.07 8.38
C PHE A 115 6.99 8.52 8.84
N TYR A 116 6.22 8.71 9.90
CA TYR A 116 5.96 10.03 10.48
C TYR A 116 5.75 9.91 11.99
N SER A 117 5.78 11.02 12.71
CA SER A 117 5.70 11.02 14.16
C SER A 117 4.81 12.12 14.72
N LYS A 118 4.28 11.89 15.92
CA LYS A 118 3.60 12.90 16.74
C LYS A 118 4.08 12.76 18.18
N SER A 119 4.67 13.83 18.70
CA SER A 119 5.05 13.92 20.11
C SER A 119 3.88 14.42 20.95
N TYR A 120 3.83 13.93 22.18
CA TYR A 120 2.88 14.29 23.22
C TYR A 120 3.62 14.82 24.43
N ASN A 121 3.31 16.04 24.83
CA ASN A 121 3.88 16.68 26.01
C ASN A 121 2.87 16.70 27.17
N ARG A 122 3.36 16.53 28.41
CA ARG A 122 2.53 16.67 29.62
C ARG A 122 2.05 18.13 29.75
N GLY A 123 0.83 18.40 29.29
CA GLY A 123 0.21 19.73 29.28
C GLY A 123 -0.37 20.14 27.93
N GLU A 124 -0.16 19.35 26.88
CA GLU A 124 -0.83 19.53 25.58
C GLU A 124 -2.32 19.17 25.69
N ASP A 125 -3.15 19.78 24.82
CA ASP A 125 -4.57 19.43 24.72
C ASP A 125 -4.71 17.98 24.25
N THR A 126 -5.19 17.12 25.14
CA THR A 126 -5.38 15.70 24.87
C THR A 126 -6.39 15.46 23.76
N GLY A 127 -7.40 16.31 23.60
CA GLY A 127 -8.40 16.19 22.53
C GLY A 127 -7.76 16.39 21.16
N LEU A 128 -6.97 17.46 21.00
CA LEU A 128 -6.23 17.68 19.75
C LEU A 128 -5.22 16.56 19.47
N PHE A 129 -4.60 15.98 20.49
CA PHE A 129 -3.71 14.84 20.32
C PHE A 129 -4.44 13.61 19.74
N PHE A 130 -5.57 13.21 20.33
CA PHE A 130 -6.34 12.06 19.84
C PHE A 130 -6.98 12.32 18.48
N GLN A 131 -7.45 13.54 18.21
CA GLN A 131 -7.95 13.93 16.89
C GLN A 131 -6.87 13.71 15.81
N HIS A 132 -5.62 14.11 16.05
CA HIS A 132 -4.54 13.86 15.09
C HIS A 132 -4.29 12.37 14.89
N ILE A 133 -4.32 11.54 15.94
CA ILE A 133 -4.18 10.08 15.79
C ILE A 133 -5.32 9.53 14.94
N PHE A 134 -6.56 9.97 15.20
CA PHE A 134 -7.73 9.59 14.42
C PHE A 134 -7.56 9.98 12.95
N GLU A 135 -7.24 11.23 12.63
CA GLU A 135 -7.04 11.69 11.25
C GLU A 135 -5.98 10.89 10.49
N ARG A 136 -4.97 10.36 11.19
CA ARG A 136 -3.93 9.50 10.60
C ARG A 136 -4.38 8.07 10.37
N LEU A 137 -5.26 7.53 11.21
CA LEU A 137 -5.70 6.14 11.15
C LEU A 137 -7.08 5.97 10.47
N GLU A 138 -7.86 7.03 10.35
CA GLU A 138 -9.17 7.04 9.70
C GLU A 138 -9.08 6.53 8.26
N PRO A 139 -8.12 6.98 7.41
CA PRO A 139 -8.02 6.50 6.03
C PRO A 139 -7.86 4.99 5.94
N LEU A 140 -7.13 4.39 6.87
CA LEU A 140 -6.98 2.94 6.98
C LEU A 140 -8.30 2.29 7.42
N ALA A 141 -8.90 2.80 8.50
CA ALA A 141 -10.13 2.27 9.07
C ALA A 141 -11.34 2.40 8.14
N SER A 142 -11.29 3.37 7.24
CA SER A 142 -12.40 3.78 6.38
C SER A 142 -12.39 3.13 5.00
N SER A 143 -11.25 2.57 4.61
CA SER A 143 -10.99 2.08 3.26
C SER A 143 -11.59 0.71 2.96
N GLN A 144 -11.78 0.45 1.66
CA GLN A 144 -12.17 -0.83 1.11
C GLN A 144 -11.07 -1.36 0.18
N LEU A 145 -10.39 -2.43 0.59
CA LEU A 145 -9.35 -3.09 -0.22
C LEU A 145 -9.97 -3.90 -1.36
N VAL A 146 -9.41 -3.77 -2.56
CA VAL A 146 -9.71 -4.57 -3.75
C VAL A 146 -8.49 -5.41 -4.10
N ILE A 147 -8.37 -6.58 -3.47
CA ILE A 147 -7.21 -7.46 -3.63
C ILE A 147 -7.56 -8.87 -4.12
N ASP A 148 -8.85 -9.18 -4.19
CA ASP A 148 -9.33 -10.43 -4.75
C ASP A 148 -9.26 -10.41 -6.27
N ASN A 149 -9.00 -11.59 -6.85
CA ASN A 149 -8.88 -11.79 -8.29
C ASN A 149 -9.75 -12.97 -8.72
N ASP A 150 -10.69 -12.69 -9.62
CA ASP A 150 -11.46 -13.72 -10.33
C ASP A 150 -10.72 -14.04 -11.62
N PHE A 151 -10.18 -15.27 -11.71
CA PHE A 151 -9.44 -15.75 -12.86
C PHE A 151 -10.34 -16.52 -13.83
N TYR A 152 -10.21 -16.23 -15.12
CA TYR A 152 -10.93 -16.88 -16.21
C TYR A 152 -9.91 -17.49 -17.18
N GLU A 153 -10.01 -18.80 -17.42
CA GLU A 153 -9.15 -19.53 -18.38
C GLU A 153 -9.65 -19.35 -19.82
N ASP A 154 -9.82 -18.10 -20.25
CA ASP A 154 -10.39 -17.72 -21.54
C ASP A 154 -9.47 -16.86 -22.41
N LEU A 155 -8.20 -16.69 -22.02
CA LEU A 155 -7.21 -16.03 -22.85
C LEU A 155 -6.64 -17.01 -23.88
N PHE A 156 -7.32 -17.10 -25.04
CA PHE A 156 -6.98 -18.00 -26.13
C PHE A 156 -6.07 -17.36 -27.18
N ASP A 157 -5.87 -18.08 -28.29
CA ASP A 157 -4.89 -17.82 -29.36
C ASP A 157 -4.79 -16.33 -29.79
N GLY A 158 -3.56 -15.84 -29.89
CA GLY A 158 -3.22 -14.47 -30.28
C GLY A 158 -2.69 -13.59 -29.13
N LEU A 159 -3.11 -13.84 -27.88
CA LEU A 159 -2.64 -13.13 -26.69
C LEU A 159 -2.00 -14.06 -25.64
N ALA A 160 -2.27 -15.36 -25.70
CA ALA A 160 -1.80 -16.34 -24.71
C ALA A 160 -0.26 -16.41 -24.56
N GLU A 161 0.47 -16.18 -25.64
CA GLU A 161 1.95 -16.17 -25.67
C GLU A 161 2.53 -14.74 -25.51
N GLY A 162 1.67 -13.73 -25.35
CA GLY A 162 2.03 -12.33 -25.38
C GLY A 162 1.98 -11.72 -26.78
N ASN A 163 2.18 -10.41 -26.82
CA ASN A 163 2.16 -9.56 -28.01
C ASN A 163 3.13 -8.35 -27.83
N GLU A 164 3.13 -7.43 -28.80
CA GLU A 164 3.96 -6.22 -28.76
C GLU A 164 3.76 -5.38 -27.49
N VAL A 165 2.53 -5.32 -26.95
CA VAL A 165 2.24 -4.57 -25.71
C VAL A 165 2.93 -5.23 -24.52
N THR A 166 2.86 -6.55 -24.39
CA THR A 166 3.56 -7.30 -23.34
C THR A 166 5.09 -7.20 -23.49
N GLU A 167 5.61 -7.14 -24.72
CA GLU A 167 7.04 -6.91 -24.96
C GLU A 167 7.48 -5.52 -24.48
N LYS A 168 6.70 -4.47 -24.77
CA LYS A 168 6.94 -3.12 -24.27
C LYS A 168 6.88 -3.06 -22.75
N MET A 169 5.97 -3.80 -22.12
CA MET A 169 5.94 -3.92 -20.66
C MET A 169 7.20 -4.59 -20.12
N ALA A 170 7.67 -5.68 -20.72
CA ALA A 170 8.91 -6.33 -20.30
C ALA A 170 10.12 -5.39 -20.43
N LEU A 171 10.16 -4.56 -21.48
CA LEU A 171 11.17 -3.50 -21.62
C LEU A 171 11.02 -2.40 -20.57
N GLY A 172 9.80 -1.96 -20.28
CA GLY A 172 9.52 -0.97 -19.24
C GLY A 172 9.93 -1.45 -17.85
N GLY A 173 9.74 -2.74 -17.55
CA GLY A 173 10.24 -3.37 -16.34
C GLY A 173 11.77 -3.30 -16.23
N LYS A 174 12.50 -3.53 -17.33
CA LYS A 174 13.97 -3.35 -17.36
C LYS A 174 14.38 -1.90 -17.17
N LYS A 175 13.68 -0.95 -17.79
CA LYS A 175 13.95 0.49 -17.61
C LYS A 175 13.78 0.92 -16.15
N LEU A 176 12.75 0.43 -15.46
CA LEU A 176 12.58 0.68 -14.02
C LEU A 176 13.76 0.13 -13.21
N ASP A 177 14.30 -1.03 -13.57
CA ASP A 177 15.48 -1.63 -12.94
C ASP A 177 16.73 -0.78 -13.16
N ASP A 178 16.98 -0.37 -14.41
CA ASP A 178 18.11 0.48 -14.80
C ASP A 178 18.09 1.84 -14.08
N MET A 179 16.89 2.34 -13.77
CA MET A 179 16.67 3.56 -12.99
C MET A 179 16.74 3.34 -11.46
N ASN A 180 16.96 2.10 -11.00
CA ASN A 180 16.96 1.71 -9.60
C ASN A 180 15.61 1.99 -8.89
N LEU A 181 14.50 1.79 -9.59
CA LEU A 181 13.12 2.01 -9.12
C LEU A 181 12.36 0.73 -8.78
N LEU A 182 12.95 -0.44 -9.06
CA LEU A 182 12.41 -1.74 -8.68
C LEU A 182 12.82 -2.24 -7.28
N PRO A 183 14.06 -2.08 -6.78
CA PRO A 183 14.41 -2.66 -5.49
C PRO A 183 13.61 -2.03 -4.33
N ALA A 184 13.68 -2.65 -3.15
CA ALA A 184 13.21 -2.01 -1.93
C ALA A 184 13.86 -0.62 -1.81
N PRO A 185 13.08 0.47 -1.61
CA PRO A 185 13.61 1.84 -1.54
C PRO A 185 14.62 2.07 -0.41
N PHE A 186 14.85 1.08 0.45
CA PHE A 186 15.87 1.04 1.49
C PHE A 186 16.48 -0.37 1.54
N PRO A 187 17.73 -0.51 2.03
CA PRO A 187 18.39 -1.80 2.14
C PRO A 187 17.71 -2.62 3.25
N ILE A 188 16.59 -3.27 2.95
CA ILE A 188 15.74 -3.96 3.92
C ILE A 188 16.50 -5.02 4.74
N GLU A 189 17.58 -5.55 4.16
CA GLU A 189 18.55 -6.43 4.81
C GLU A 189 19.25 -5.80 6.01
N ASP A 190 19.39 -4.47 6.05
CA ASP A 190 19.97 -3.73 7.16
C ASP A 190 19.00 -3.58 8.35
N TYR A 191 17.71 -3.87 8.14
CA TYR A 191 16.62 -3.66 9.10
C TYR A 191 16.02 -4.98 9.58
N LEU A 192 16.02 -6.02 8.74
CA LEU A 192 15.39 -7.29 9.04
C LEU A 192 16.41 -8.42 9.16
N SER A 193 16.25 -9.24 10.20
CA SER A 193 16.99 -10.49 10.31
C SER A 193 16.69 -11.41 9.10
N SER A 194 17.57 -12.35 8.79
CA SER A 194 17.30 -13.34 7.72
C SER A 194 16.01 -14.12 7.94
N ARG A 195 15.59 -14.29 9.21
CA ARG A 195 14.31 -14.91 9.56
C ARG A 195 13.14 -14.01 9.18
N ASP A 196 13.19 -12.73 9.55
CA ASP A 196 12.13 -11.76 9.26
C ASP A 196 12.02 -11.49 7.76
N LEU A 197 13.15 -11.41 7.04
CA LEU A 197 13.16 -11.32 5.57
C LEU A 197 12.47 -12.51 4.91
N ARG A 198 12.75 -13.75 5.37
CA ARG A 198 12.06 -14.94 4.85
C ARG A 198 10.57 -14.90 5.17
N HIS A 199 10.20 -14.41 6.34
CA HIS A 199 8.80 -14.27 6.74
C HIS A 199 8.07 -13.25 5.85
N LEU A 200 8.68 -12.09 5.63
CA LEU A 200 8.18 -11.05 4.73
C LEU A 200 8.02 -11.56 3.30
N LYS A 201 9.05 -12.21 2.75
CA LYS A 201 8.99 -12.81 1.40
C LYS A 201 7.86 -13.83 1.26
N LYS A 202 7.65 -14.66 2.29
CA LYS A 202 6.55 -15.62 2.33
C LYS A 202 5.18 -14.94 2.40
N LEU A 203 5.03 -13.90 3.23
CA LEU A 203 3.77 -13.18 3.43
C LEU A 203 3.27 -12.54 2.13
N TYR A 204 4.17 -11.87 1.41
CA TYR A 204 3.81 -11.16 0.19
C TYR A 204 3.91 -12.03 -1.09
N GLY A 205 4.25 -13.32 -0.97
CA GLY A 205 4.44 -14.21 -2.14
C GLY A 205 5.58 -13.76 -3.06
N ILE A 206 6.56 -13.06 -2.49
CA ILE A 206 7.61 -12.31 -3.17
C ILE A 206 8.80 -13.24 -3.49
N GLY A 207 9.18 -13.30 -4.77
CA GLY A 207 10.47 -13.85 -5.21
C GLY A 207 11.63 -12.85 -5.06
N GLY A 208 11.32 -11.55 -5.13
CA GLY A 208 12.17 -10.38 -4.83
C GLY A 208 11.29 -9.15 -4.61
N LEU A 209 11.57 -8.31 -3.59
CA LEU A 209 10.74 -7.14 -3.26
C LEU A 209 10.83 -6.15 -4.41
N SER A 210 9.85 -6.19 -5.32
CA SER A 210 9.69 -5.14 -6.33
C SER A 210 8.50 -4.25 -5.97
N TYR A 211 8.82 -3.06 -5.49
CA TYR A 211 7.84 -2.00 -5.29
C TYR A 211 7.53 -1.33 -6.63
N GLY A 212 6.43 -0.57 -6.68
CA GLY A 212 5.91 -0.03 -7.94
C GLY A 212 5.29 -1.08 -8.87
N ASN A 213 4.65 -0.63 -9.93
CA ASN A 213 4.06 -1.50 -10.95
C ASN A 213 3.87 -0.73 -12.26
N LEU A 214 3.56 -1.45 -13.33
CA LEU A 214 3.29 -0.86 -14.64
C LEU A 214 2.17 -1.60 -15.34
N SER A 215 1.42 -0.85 -16.14
CA SER A 215 0.40 -1.38 -17.04
C SER A 215 0.47 -0.69 -18.40
N SER A 216 -0.03 -1.38 -19.42
CA SER A 216 -0.21 -0.82 -20.75
C SER A 216 -1.55 -1.25 -21.32
N ARG A 217 -2.26 -0.30 -21.90
CA ARG A 217 -3.56 -0.52 -22.54
C ARG A 217 -3.42 -1.46 -23.74
N GLU A 218 -4.33 -2.41 -23.86
CA GLU A 218 -4.46 -3.27 -25.05
C GLU A 218 -5.62 -2.79 -25.93
N THR A 219 -6.78 -2.56 -25.31
CA THR A 219 -8.00 -2.09 -25.98
C THR A 219 -8.66 -0.97 -25.16
N ASN A 220 -9.79 -0.47 -25.63
CA ASN A 220 -10.56 0.53 -24.87
C ASN A 220 -10.96 0.04 -23.47
N ASP A 221 -11.20 -1.27 -23.32
CA ASP A 221 -11.75 -1.85 -22.09
C ASP A 221 -10.75 -2.74 -21.33
N HIS A 222 -9.65 -3.14 -21.96
CA HIS A 222 -8.70 -4.11 -21.39
C HIS A 222 -7.26 -3.59 -21.42
N PHE A 223 -6.47 -4.07 -20.46
CA PHE A 223 -5.06 -3.71 -20.34
C PHE A 223 -4.23 -4.85 -19.75
N TRP A 224 -2.93 -4.80 -20.02
CA TRP A 224 -1.95 -5.67 -19.40
C TRP A 224 -1.37 -5.04 -18.15
N MET A 225 -1.16 -5.84 -17.09
CA MET A 225 -0.59 -5.37 -15.82
C MET A 225 0.50 -6.32 -15.32
N SER A 226 1.57 -5.77 -14.74
CA SER A 226 2.56 -6.57 -14.01
C SER A 226 1.93 -7.27 -12.80
N ALA A 227 2.24 -8.55 -12.60
CA ALA A 227 1.77 -9.29 -11.43
C ALA A 227 2.46 -8.85 -10.12
N SER A 228 1.81 -9.13 -8.99
CA SER A 228 2.34 -8.82 -7.66
C SER A 228 3.51 -9.73 -7.28
N GLY A 229 4.55 -9.15 -6.67
CA GLY A 229 5.68 -9.87 -6.07
C GLY A 229 6.59 -10.61 -7.05
N ILE A 230 6.60 -10.21 -8.33
CA ILE A 230 7.50 -10.73 -9.36
C ILE A 230 8.78 -9.89 -9.47
N ASP A 231 9.79 -10.42 -10.15
CA ASP A 231 10.91 -9.62 -10.63
C ASP A 231 10.50 -8.91 -11.94
N LYS A 232 10.20 -7.61 -11.85
CA LYS A 232 9.72 -6.82 -13.01
C LYS A 232 10.81 -6.58 -14.06
N SER A 233 12.09 -6.72 -13.71
CA SER A 233 13.20 -6.64 -14.67
C SER A 233 13.21 -7.82 -15.66
N ASN A 234 12.51 -8.90 -15.31
CA ASN A 234 12.60 -10.20 -15.97
C ASN A 234 11.23 -10.83 -16.25
N MET A 235 10.22 -10.01 -16.55
CA MET A 235 8.87 -10.48 -16.92
C MET A 235 8.90 -11.27 -18.22
N LYS A 236 8.34 -12.48 -18.23
CA LYS A 236 8.35 -13.38 -19.42
C LYS A 236 7.03 -14.05 -19.70
N THR A 237 6.32 -14.46 -18.65
CA THR A 237 5.21 -15.41 -18.79
C THR A 237 3.87 -14.70 -18.67
N VAL A 238 3.07 -14.71 -19.73
CA VAL A 238 1.67 -14.27 -19.68
C VAL A 238 0.86 -15.18 -18.74
N GLY A 239 -0.10 -14.59 -18.02
CA GLY A 239 -0.89 -15.28 -17.00
C GLY A 239 -0.14 -15.48 -15.68
N ARG A 240 1.16 -15.17 -15.60
CA ARG A 240 1.95 -15.27 -14.36
C ARG A 240 2.70 -13.99 -14.01
N ASP A 241 3.47 -13.44 -14.95
CA ASP A 241 4.26 -12.23 -14.77
C ASP A 241 3.51 -11.01 -15.32
N MET A 242 2.75 -11.19 -16.40
CA MET A 242 1.89 -10.19 -17.02
C MET A 242 0.47 -10.73 -17.10
N LEU A 243 -0.50 -9.96 -16.62
CA LEU A 243 -1.89 -10.38 -16.44
C LEU A 243 -2.81 -9.50 -17.30
N TYR A 244 -3.79 -10.12 -17.95
CA TYR A 244 -4.75 -9.42 -18.79
C TYR A 244 -5.98 -9.05 -17.97
N ILE A 245 -6.08 -7.77 -17.60
CA ILE A 245 -7.16 -7.25 -16.78
C ILE A 245 -8.35 -6.92 -17.68
N THR A 246 -9.48 -7.56 -17.42
CA THR A 246 -10.71 -7.42 -18.21
C THR A 246 -11.79 -6.61 -17.51
N GLY A 247 -11.62 -6.32 -16.21
CA GLY A 247 -12.51 -5.41 -15.50
C GLY A 247 -12.44 -5.51 -13.99
N TYR A 248 -13.42 -4.91 -13.35
CA TYR A 248 -13.64 -4.94 -11.90
C TYR A 248 -15.10 -5.33 -11.62
N ASP A 249 -15.29 -6.29 -10.72
CA ASP A 249 -16.60 -6.69 -10.20
C ASP A 249 -16.90 -5.96 -8.89
N SER A 250 -17.80 -4.98 -8.92
CA SER A 250 -18.15 -4.21 -7.72
C SER A 250 -19.01 -5.01 -6.73
N GLU A 251 -19.75 -6.03 -7.18
CA GLU A 251 -20.58 -6.86 -6.28
C GLU A 251 -19.70 -7.83 -5.49
N LYS A 252 -18.69 -8.40 -6.15
CA LYS A 252 -17.72 -9.30 -5.50
C LYS A 252 -16.51 -8.60 -4.91
N ASN A 253 -16.30 -7.31 -5.21
CA ASN A 253 -15.12 -6.54 -4.84
C ASN A 253 -13.81 -7.20 -5.33
N ALA A 254 -13.79 -7.64 -6.60
CA ALA A 254 -12.69 -8.41 -7.17
C ALA A 254 -12.32 -7.95 -8.59
N MET A 255 -11.03 -7.97 -8.92
CA MET A 255 -10.56 -7.73 -10.29
C MET A 255 -10.82 -8.96 -11.16
N LYS A 256 -11.25 -8.75 -12.40
CA LYS A 256 -11.46 -9.80 -13.41
C LYS A 256 -10.21 -9.93 -14.28
N ILE A 257 -9.69 -11.14 -14.38
CA ILE A 257 -8.42 -11.41 -15.05
C ILE A 257 -8.57 -12.62 -15.96
N SER A 258 -8.29 -12.45 -17.25
CA SER A 258 -8.18 -13.56 -18.19
C SER A 258 -6.75 -14.08 -18.22
N ILE A 259 -6.61 -15.40 -18.20
CA ILE A 259 -5.32 -16.10 -18.20
C ILE A 259 -5.32 -17.23 -19.23
N PRO A 260 -4.14 -17.64 -19.74
CA PRO A 260 -4.06 -18.79 -20.63
C PRO A 260 -4.52 -20.06 -19.91
N PRO A 261 -5.20 -20.99 -20.59
CA PRO A 261 -5.63 -22.25 -20.00
C PRO A 261 -4.49 -23.02 -19.33
N LYS A 262 -4.78 -23.71 -18.22
CA LYS A 262 -3.81 -24.52 -17.46
C LYS A 262 -2.61 -23.72 -16.91
N THR A 263 -2.72 -22.40 -16.80
CA THR A 263 -1.73 -21.54 -16.13
C THR A 263 -2.02 -21.48 -14.64
N THR A 264 -1.00 -21.56 -13.80
CA THR A 264 -1.14 -21.21 -12.38
C THR A 264 -0.83 -19.72 -12.22
N PRO A 265 -1.85 -18.87 -12.00
CA PRO A 265 -1.63 -17.43 -12.02
C PRO A 265 -0.96 -16.92 -10.74
N LYS A 266 -0.32 -15.76 -10.87
CA LYS A 266 -0.08 -14.88 -9.72
C LYS A 266 -1.19 -13.85 -9.64
N ARG A 267 -1.29 -13.19 -8.48
CA ARG A 267 -2.22 -12.07 -8.28
C ARG A 267 -1.81 -10.87 -9.12
N ALA A 268 -2.80 -10.06 -9.53
CA ALA A 268 -2.53 -8.72 -10.06
C ALA A 268 -1.82 -7.86 -9.01
N SER A 269 -1.15 -6.80 -9.47
CA SER A 269 -0.67 -5.77 -8.55
C SER A 269 -1.85 -5.25 -7.71
N VAL A 270 -1.56 -4.87 -6.46
CA VAL A 270 -2.57 -4.34 -5.54
C VAL A 270 -3.25 -3.09 -6.10
N ASP A 271 -2.54 -2.30 -6.92
CA ASP A 271 -3.07 -1.08 -7.54
C ASP A 271 -3.87 -1.33 -8.83
N ALA A 272 -4.27 -2.57 -9.11
CA ALA A 272 -5.05 -2.91 -10.30
C ALA A 272 -6.37 -2.12 -10.38
N ILE A 273 -7.00 -1.85 -9.24
CA ILE A 273 -8.22 -1.05 -9.16
C ILE A 273 -7.98 0.42 -9.55
N GLU A 274 -6.86 1.00 -9.12
CA GLU A 274 -6.46 2.37 -9.48
C GLU A 274 -6.23 2.47 -10.99
N HIS A 275 -5.44 1.55 -11.56
CA HIS A 275 -5.15 1.53 -13.00
C HIS A 275 -6.42 1.31 -13.83
N TRP A 276 -7.31 0.42 -13.38
CA TRP A 276 -8.60 0.18 -14.05
C TRP A 276 -9.47 1.43 -14.05
N MET A 277 -9.54 2.15 -12.93
CA MET A 277 -10.37 3.36 -12.82
C MET A 277 -9.85 4.47 -13.74
N ILE A 278 -8.54 4.70 -13.76
CA ILE A 278 -7.90 5.66 -14.66
C ILE A 278 -8.17 5.29 -16.12
N TYR A 279 -7.94 4.03 -16.52
CA TYR A 279 -8.19 3.62 -17.90
C TYR A 279 -9.66 3.71 -18.31
N LYS A 280 -10.59 3.46 -17.38
CA LYS A 280 -12.03 3.56 -17.62
C LYS A 280 -12.47 5.03 -17.82
N GLU A 281 -11.90 5.95 -17.06
CA GLU A 281 -12.26 7.38 -17.15
C GLU A 281 -11.52 8.12 -18.27
N HIS A 282 -10.33 7.65 -18.66
CA HIS A 282 -9.44 8.36 -19.58
C HIS A 282 -8.99 7.47 -20.76
N PRO A 283 -9.75 7.46 -21.87
CA PRO A 283 -9.43 6.67 -23.06
C PRO A 283 -8.05 6.97 -23.66
N ASP A 284 -7.57 8.22 -23.54
CA ASP A 284 -6.30 8.67 -24.10
C ASP A 284 -5.07 8.26 -23.27
N VAL A 285 -5.27 7.76 -22.04
CA VAL A 285 -4.19 7.15 -21.24
C VAL A 285 -3.89 5.78 -21.83
N GLY A 286 -2.68 5.58 -22.36
CA GLY A 286 -2.25 4.30 -22.94
C GLY A 286 -1.29 3.50 -22.05
N ALA A 287 -0.67 4.12 -21.07
CA ALA A 287 0.15 3.44 -20.07
C ALA A 287 0.07 4.12 -18.70
N ILE A 288 0.36 3.35 -17.64
CA ILE A 288 0.45 3.84 -16.27
C ILE A 288 1.67 3.20 -15.60
N VAL A 289 2.46 4.00 -14.89
CA VAL A 289 3.59 3.57 -14.06
C VAL A 289 3.40 4.09 -12.65
N HIS A 290 3.46 3.19 -11.68
CA HIS A 290 3.53 3.51 -10.26
C HIS A 290 4.93 3.23 -9.72
N ILE A 291 5.53 4.19 -8.99
CA ILE A 291 6.88 4.09 -8.41
C ILE A 291 6.92 4.63 -6.98
N HIS A 292 7.81 4.06 -6.16
CA HIS A 292 8.05 4.50 -4.78
C HIS A 292 9.21 5.49 -4.72
N ALA A 293 9.05 6.59 -5.45
CA ALA A 293 10.02 7.67 -5.57
C ALA A 293 9.25 9.00 -5.74
N TRP A 294 9.94 10.12 -5.90
CA TRP A 294 9.31 11.43 -6.01
C TRP A 294 9.81 12.24 -7.19
N MET A 295 9.10 13.32 -7.52
CA MET A 295 9.47 14.30 -8.53
C MET A 295 9.16 15.72 -8.02
N ASN A 296 10.08 16.65 -8.23
CA ASN A 296 9.89 18.04 -7.78
C ASN A 296 8.67 18.69 -8.44
N GLY A 297 7.91 19.47 -7.66
CA GLY A 297 6.73 20.20 -8.13
C GLY A 297 5.46 19.37 -8.26
N VAL A 298 5.46 18.12 -7.77
CA VAL A 298 4.27 17.29 -7.65
C VAL A 298 3.59 17.52 -6.30
N GLU A 299 2.29 17.77 -6.32
CA GLU A 299 1.46 17.87 -5.12
C GLU A 299 0.99 16.48 -4.68
N PRO A 300 1.05 16.15 -3.37
CA PRO A 300 0.55 14.89 -2.85
C PRO A 300 -0.97 14.87 -2.74
N THR A 301 -1.57 13.67 -2.77
CA THR A 301 -2.96 13.45 -2.39
C THR A 301 -3.25 14.06 -1.00
N PRO A 302 -4.47 14.58 -0.75
CA PRO A 302 -4.79 15.17 0.55
C PRO A 302 -4.73 14.12 1.68
N VAL A 303 -5.14 12.89 1.35
CA VAL A 303 -5.25 11.75 2.25
C VAL A 303 -4.27 10.65 1.84
N ASN A 304 -3.66 9.99 2.83
CA ASN A 304 -2.84 8.79 2.64
C ASN A 304 -3.71 7.54 2.78
N TYR A 305 -4.42 7.19 1.70
CA TYR A 305 -5.17 5.93 1.64
C TYR A 305 -4.23 4.76 1.34
N PRO A 306 -4.46 3.56 1.90
CA PRO A 306 -3.70 2.38 1.55
C PRO A 306 -3.81 2.04 0.05
N CYS A 307 -2.74 1.48 -0.50
CA CYS A 307 -2.68 0.96 -1.86
C CYS A 307 -3.76 -0.10 -2.11
N GLY A 308 -4.25 -0.17 -3.34
CA GLY A 308 -5.32 -1.10 -3.71
C GLY A 308 -6.67 -0.86 -3.03
N THR A 309 -6.92 0.35 -2.53
CA THR A 309 -8.24 0.73 -2.02
C THR A 309 -9.06 1.47 -3.08
N ILE A 310 -10.39 1.36 -3.00
CA ILE A 310 -11.29 2.12 -3.88
C ILE A 310 -11.09 3.63 -3.68
N GLN A 311 -10.90 4.05 -2.43
CA GLN A 311 -10.75 5.47 -2.08
C GLN A 311 -9.50 6.09 -2.68
N LEU A 312 -8.38 5.37 -2.68
CA LEU A 312 -7.17 5.82 -3.37
C LEU A 312 -7.42 5.89 -4.89
N ALA A 313 -8.01 4.85 -5.48
CA ALA A 313 -8.32 4.81 -6.91
C ALA A 313 -9.21 5.98 -7.35
N GLU A 314 -10.27 6.28 -6.60
CA GLU A 314 -11.18 7.40 -6.86
C GLU A 314 -10.45 8.74 -6.74
N THR A 315 -9.63 8.91 -5.69
CA THR A 315 -8.87 10.14 -5.47
C THR A 315 -7.88 10.38 -6.61
N VAL A 316 -7.15 9.35 -7.04
CA VAL A 316 -6.17 9.47 -8.12
C VAL A 316 -6.86 9.70 -9.46
N ALA A 317 -7.96 8.99 -9.76
CA ALA A 317 -8.73 9.20 -10.98
C ALA A 317 -9.28 10.63 -11.07
N GLU A 318 -9.79 11.18 -9.96
CA GLU A 318 -10.20 12.59 -9.88
C GLU A 318 -9.05 13.53 -10.22
N LEU A 319 -7.88 13.36 -9.59
CA LEU A 319 -6.72 14.24 -9.83
C LEU A 319 -6.19 14.11 -11.26
N VAL A 320 -6.24 12.92 -11.86
CA VAL A 320 -5.93 12.72 -13.29
C VAL A 320 -6.94 13.47 -14.16
N ARG A 321 -8.23 13.46 -13.80
CA ARG A 321 -9.28 14.18 -14.51
C ARG A 321 -9.15 15.70 -14.42
N GLU A 322 -8.73 16.21 -13.27
CA GLU A 322 -8.49 17.64 -13.04
C GLU A 322 -7.18 18.14 -13.66
N SER A 323 -6.27 17.23 -14.02
CA SER A 323 -5.02 17.55 -14.71
C SER A 323 -5.28 18.20 -16.08
N THR A 324 -4.42 19.15 -16.47
CA THR A 324 -4.50 19.79 -17.79
C THR A 324 -4.29 18.82 -18.96
N GLU A 325 -3.57 17.73 -18.72
CA GLU A 325 -3.31 16.67 -19.70
C GLU A 325 -3.44 15.30 -19.00
N PRO A 326 -4.64 14.71 -18.92
CA PRO A 326 -4.88 13.45 -18.20
C PRO A 326 -4.02 12.28 -18.70
N SER A 327 -3.71 12.23 -19.99
CA SER A 327 -2.81 11.25 -20.60
C SER A 327 -1.34 11.45 -20.25
N ARG A 328 -0.97 12.53 -19.55
CA ARG A 328 0.39 12.84 -19.11
C ARG A 328 0.47 13.42 -17.69
N ALA A 329 -0.48 13.05 -16.84
CA ALA A 329 -0.49 13.45 -15.45
C ALA A 329 0.67 12.80 -14.66
N VAL A 330 1.09 13.47 -13.58
CA VAL A 330 1.94 12.91 -12.53
C VAL A 330 1.28 13.24 -11.21
N ILE A 331 0.73 12.23 -10.54
CA ILE A 331 0.00 12.37 -9.29
C ILE A 331 0.89 11.89 -8.14
N GLY A 332 1.06 12.72 -7.12
CA GLY A 332 1.78 12.35 -5.90
C GLY A 332 0.88 11.61 -4.93
N LEU A 333 1.29 10.42 -4.50
CA LEU A 333 0.61 9.66 -3.45
C LEU A 333 1.27 9.99 -2.11
N LYS A 334 0.52 10.62 -1.20
CA LYS A 334 1.05 11.14 0.08
C LYS A 334 1.76 10.04 0.86
N ASN A 335 3.02 10.29 1.23
CA ASN A 335 3.87 9.37 2.00
C ASN A 335 4.10 7.99 1.35
N HIS A 336 3.87 7.86 0.03
CA HIS A 336 3.97 6.58 -0.69
C HIS A 336 4.78 6.63 -2.00
N GLY A 337 4.42 7.47 -2.96
CA GLY A 337 5.06 7.43 -4.28
C GLY A 337 4.37 8.26 -5.36
N LEU A 338 4.52 7.88 -6.63
CA LEU A 338 3.89 8.55 -7.76
C LEU A 338 3.04 7.58 -8.58
N THR A 339 1.92 8.08 -9.12
CA THR A 339 1.19 7.45 -10.24
C THR A 339 1.33 8.35 -11.47
N ILE A 340 1.87 7.79 -12.54
CA ILE A 340 2.25 8.53 -13.75
C ILE A 340 1.50 7.95 -14.94
N THR A 341 0.77 8.79 -15.66
CA THR A 341 0.09 8.40 -16.90
C THR A 341 0.90 8.79 -18.14
N GLY A 342 0.71 8.08 -19.24
CA GLY A 342 1.32 8.36 -20.54
C GLY A 342 0.47 7.87 -21.69
N THR A 343 0.77 8.34 -22.90
CA THR A 343 0.20 7.76 -24.13
C THR A 343 0.73 6.35 -24.40
N ASP A 344 1.93 6.05 -23.91
CA ASP A 344 2.55 4.73 -23.84
C ASP A 344 3.67 4.75 -22.78
N LEU A 345 4.34 3.61 -22.57
CA LEU A 345 5.42 3.51 -21.59
C LEU A 345 6.63 4.37 -21.96
N ASP A 346 6.94 4.54 -23.24
CA ASP A 346 8.10 5.32 -23.68
C ASP A 346 7.90 6.81 -23.40
N ASP A 347 6.69 7.34 -23.61
CA ASP A 347 6.27 8.69 -23.22
C ASP A 347 6.49 8.91 -21.71
N ILE A 348 6.08 7.96 -20.86
CA ILE A 348 6.30 8.04 -19.42
C ILE A 348 7.78 8.12 -19.10
N PHE A 349 8.57 7.14 -19.56
CA PHE A 349 9.99 7.06 -19.21
C PHE A 349 10.77 8.28 -19.69
N HIS A 350 10.47 8.80 -20.87
CA HIS A 350 11.11 10.02 -21.37
C HIS A 350 10.82 11.24 -20.50
N ARG A 351 9.60 11.35 -19.96
CA ARG A 351 9.19 12.49 -19.12
C ARG A 351 9.78 12.47 -17.71
N ILE A 352 10.07 11.29 -17.18
CA ILE A 352 10.59 11.13 -15.81
C ILE A 352 12.12 10.98 -15.74
N GLU A 353 12.78 10.67 -16.86
CA GLU A 353 14.23 10.51 -16.92
C GLU A 353 14.96 11.74 -16.35
N GLY A 354 15.89 11.51 -15.42
CA GLY A 354 16.66 12.56 -14.75
C GLY A 354 15.87 13.45 -13.78
N ARG A 355 14.58 13.17 -13.53
CA ARG A 355 13.71 13.97 -12.64
C ARG A 355 13.27 13.25 -11.37
N ILE A 356 13.51 11.95 -11.29
CA ILE A 356 13.13 11.13 -10.14
C ILE A 356 14.13 11.30 -8.99
N ILE A 357 13.59 11.49 -7.80
CA ILE A 357 14.30 11.55 -6.52
C ILE A 357 13.97 10.26 -5.78
N PRO A 358 14.96 9.47 -5.32
CA PRO A 358 14.75 8.17 -4.68
C PRO A 358 14.25 8.29 -3.22
N GLN A 359 13.60 9.40 -2.88
CA GLN A 359 13.08 9.68 -1.55
C GLN A 359 11.68 10.30 -1.67
N VAL A 360 10.74 9.73 -0.93
CA VAL A 360 9.37 10.23 -0.82
C VAL A 360 9.29 11.24 0.33
N PRO A 361 8.73 12.44 0.13
CA PRO A 361 8.46 13.38 1.22
C PRO A 361 7.47 12.78 2.21
N MET A 362 7.80 12.88 3.51
CA MET A 362 6.93 12.43 4.60
C MET A 362 6.29 13.64 5.28
N SER A 363 4.97 13.62 5.46
CA SER A 363 4.18 14.71 6.06
C SER A 363 3.01 14.24 6.90
#